data_AF-A0A653BAK5-F1
#
_entry.id   AF-A0A653BAK5-F1
#
_cell.length_a   1.000
_cell.length_b   1.000
_cell.length_c   1.000
_cell.angle_alpha   90.00
_cell.angle_beta   90.00
_cell.angle_gamma   90.00
#
_symmetry.space_group_name_H-M   'P 1'
#
loop_
_entity.id
_entity.type
_entity.pdbx_description
1 polymer ?
#
loop_
_entity_poly.entity_id
_entity_poly.type
_entity_poly.pdbx_seq_one_letter_code
_entity_poly.pdbx_strand_id
1 'polypeptide(L)'
;MKFHPIAGWSLGAVALALPGVLLAVQPDPLDAAAAVPAQAYQSPLSDYRTHTDEPLQDWREANDQVGRIGGWRTYSMEGWAQPAESSAEPATGGGHDHH
;
A
#
# COMPACT_ATOMS: atom_id res chain seq x y z
N MET A 1 2.22 -36.77 -16.80
CA MET A 1 2.66 -35.86 -17.88
C MET A 1 1.93 -36.24 -19.15
N LYS A 2 1.11 -35.33 -19.70
CA LYS A 2 0.58 -35.37 -21.06
C LYS A 2 0.31 -33.93 -21.47
N PHE A 3 1.34 -33.33 -22.05
CA PHE A 3 1.33 -32.00 -22.65
C PHE A 3 0.49 -32.05 -23.92
N HIS A 4 -0.39 -31.08 -24.11
CA HIS A 4 -1.06 -30.85 -25.38
C HIS A 4 -0.67 -29.47 -25.92
N PRO A 5 -0.42 -29.37 -27.24
CA PRO A 5 0.42 -28.35 -27.84
C PRO A 5 -0.27 -26.99 -28.05
N ILE A 6 0.58 -25.97 -28.02
CA ILE A 6 0.30 -24.60 -28.43
C ILE A 6 0.14 -24.60 -29.96
N ALA A 7 -1.08 -24.39 -30.44
CA ALA A 7 -1.37 -23.97 -31.80
C ALA A 7 -2.22 -22.69 -31.64
N GLY A 8 -1.70 -21.49 -31.91
CA GLY A 8 -1.01 -21.11 -33.12
C GLY A 8 -2.02 -20.50 -34.08
N TRP A 9 -2.62 -19.38 -33.71
CA TRP A 9 -3.39 -18.52 -34.61
C TRP A 9 -2.96 -17.07 -34.38
N SER A 10 -1.96 -16.65 -35.13
CA SER A 10 -1.69 -15.25 -35.42
C SER A 10 -2.33 -14.93 -36.77
N LEU A 11 -3.42 -14.17 -36.79
CA LEU A 11 -3.60 -13.01 -37.69
C LEU A 11 -5.01 -12.45 -37.51
N GLY A 12 -5.09 -11.16 -37.20
CA GLY A 12 -6.34 -10.44 -37.11
C GLY A 12 -6.08 -9.02 -36.63
N ALA A 13 -5.23 -8.28 -37.37
CA ALA A 13 -5.10 -6.84 -37.21
C ALA A 13 -6.45 -6.18 -37.56
N VAL A 14 -7.30 -5.98 -36.56
CA VAL A 14 -8.50 -5.15 -36.69
C VAL A 14 -8.08 -3.73 -36.37
N ALA A 15 -8.30 -2.87 -37.36
CA ALA A 15 -7.99 -1.46 -37.37
C ALA A 15 -8.40 -0.78 -36.05
N LEU A 16 -7.44 -0.10 -35.42
CA LEU A 16 -7.73 0.95 -34.44
C LEU A 16 -8.53 2.04 -35.18
N ALA A 17 -9.86 1.94 -35.12
CA ALA A 17 -10.72 3.10 -35.28
C ALA A 17 -10.37 4.02 -34.12
N LEU A 18 -9.59 5.07 -34.40
CA LEU A 18 -9.40 6.18 -33.47
C LEU A 18 -10.81 6.72 -33.15
N PRO A 19 -11.34 6.57 -31.91
CA PRO A 19 -12.53 7.32 -31.54
C PRO A 19 -12.18 8.79 -31.71
N GLY A 20 -12.96 9.48 -32.54
CA GLY A 20 -12.78 10.91 -32.78
C GLY A 20 -12.64 11.63 -31.45
N VAL A 21 -11.60 12.44 -31.33
CA VAL A 21 -11.45 13.36 -30.21
C VAL A 21 -12.59 14.36 -30.33
N LEU A 22 -13.71 14.08 -29.68
CA LEU A 22 -14.68 15.09 -29.33
C LEU A 22 -13.93 16.06 -28.43
N LEU A 23 -13.56 17.23 -28.96
CA LEU A 23 -13.13 18.35 -28.14
C LEU A 23 -14.31 18.70 -27.25
N ALA A 24 -14.31 18.18 -26.02
CA ALA A 24 -15.26 18.60 -25.00
C ALA A 24 -14.97 20.07 -24.71
N VAL A 25 -15.84 20.97 -25.21
CA VAL A 25 -15.80 22.38 -24.81
C VAL A 25 -15.97 22.39 -23.29
N GLN A 26 -14.94 22.84 -22.58
CA GLN A 26 -15.04 22.95 -21.14
C GLN A 26 -15.99 24.11 -20.83
N PRO A 27 -17.01 23.91 -19.98
CA PRO A 27 -17.87 25.02 -19.56
C PRO A 27 -17.03 26.09 -18.88
N ASP A 28 -17.37 27.37 -19.10
CA ASP A 28 -16.71 28.49 -18.43
C ASP A 28 -16.98 28.40 -16.91
N PRO A 29 -15.94 28.28 -16.05
CA PRO A 29 -16.14 28.18 -14.61
C PRO A 29 -16.75 29.45 -13.99
N LEU A 30 -16.77 30.57 -14.70
CA LEU A 30 -17.36 31.84 -14.25
C LEU A 30 -18.80 32.05 -14.72
N ASP A 31 -19.31 31.21 -15.62
CA ASP A 31 -20.70 31.27 -16.08
C ASP A 31 -21.59 30.33 -15.23
N ALA A 32 -22.39 30.91 -14.34
CA ALA A 32 -23.31 30.15 -13.49
C ALA A 32 -24.44 29.44 -14.26
N ALA A 33 -24.70 29.84 -15.52
CA ALA A 33 -25.69 29.21 -16.38
C ALA A 33 -25.10 28.11 -17.28
N ALA A 34 -23.79 27.88 -17.21
CA ALA A 34 -23.13 26.87 -18.02
C ALA A 34 -23.69 25.48 -17.71
N ALA A 35 -24.03 24.74 -18.77
CA ALA A 35 -24.50 23.36 -18.63
C ALA A 35 -23.32 22.45 -18.22
N VAL A 36 -23.38 21.91 -17.00
CA VAL A 36 -22.40 20.95 -16.47
C VAL A 36 -23.05 19.57 -16.41
N PRO A 37 -22.33 18.49 -16.75
CA PRO A 37 -22.82 17.13 -16.56
C PRO A 37 -23.19 16.87 -15.09
N ALA A 38 -24.26 16.11 -14.85
CA ALA A 38 -24.63 15.71 -13.51
C ALA A 38 -23.53 14.81 -12.90
N GLN A 39 -23.09 15.11 -11.67
CA GLN A 39 -22.16 14.25 -10.94
C GLN A 39 -22.92 13.08 -10.34
N ALA A 40 -22.60 11.86 -10.76
CA ALA A 40 -23.01 10.66 -10.04
C ALA A 40 -22.08 10.46 -8.84
N TYR A 41 -22.57 10.75 -7.63
CA TYR A 41 -21.80 10.48 -6.40
C TYR A 41 -22.01 9.05 -5.95
N GLN A 42 -20.93 8.28 -5.87
CA GLN A 42 -20.89 6.99 -5.18
C GLN A 42 -20.03 7.13 -3.93
N SER A 43 -20.60 6.79 -2.77
CA SER A 43 -19.88 6.82 -1.51
C SER A 43 -18.74 5.80 -1.52
N PRO A 44 -17.51 6.15 -1.10
CA PRO A 44 -16.44 5.18 -0.85
C PRO A 44 -16.80 4.14 0.22
N LEU A 45 -17.81 4.43 1.05
CA LEU A 45 -18.34 3.54 2.07
C LEU A 45 -19.60 2.79 1.62
N SER A 46 -19.96 2.86 0.33
CA SER A 46 -21.15 2.17 -0.20
C SER A 46 -21.12 0.66 0.06
N ASP A 47 -19.92 0.07 0.07
CA ASP A 47 -19.69 -1.35 0.34
C ASP A 47 -18.98 -1.60 1.69
N TYR A 48 -19.02 -0.61 2.59
CA TYR A 48 -18.39 -0.78 3.90
C TYR A 48 -19.03 -1.95 4.65
N ARG A 49 -18.19 -2.92 5.04
CA ARG A 49 -18.59 -4.03 5.91
C ARG A 49 -18.28 -3.65 7.34
N THR A 50 -19.27 -3.78 8.21
CA THR A 50 -19.08 -3.57 9.64
C THR A 50 -17.96 -4.47 10.16
N HIS A 51 -17.01 -3.87 10.87
CA HIS A 51 -16.03 -4.63 11.60
C HIS A 51 -16.74 -5.38 12.74
N THR A 52 -16.61 -6.69 12.75
CA THR A 52 -17.10 -7.53 13.85
C THR A 52 -16.02 -7.61 14.92
N ASP A 53 -16.43 -7.58 16.18
CA ASP A 53 -15.50 -7.77 17.28
C ASP A 53 -14.81 -9.14 17.16
N GLU A 54 -13.49 -9.13 17.31
CA GLU A 54 -12.68 -10.34 17.45
C GLU A 54 -13.09 -11.07 18.75
N PRO A 55 -13.17 -12.40 18.77
CA PRO A 55 -13.39 -13.14 20.00
C PRO A 55 -12.35 -12.78 21.08
N LEU A 56 -12.79 -12.61 22.33
CA LEU A 56 -11.88 -12.35 23.45
C LEU A 56 -10.82 -13.46 23.53
N GLN A 57 -9.57 -13.08 23.33
CA GLN A 57 -8.41 -13.95 23.50
C GLN A 57 -7.87 -13.84 24.91
N ASP A 58 -7.13 -14.86 25.36
CA ASP A 58 -6.32 -14.75 26.56
C ASP A 58 -5.19 -13.75 26.31
N TRP A 59 -5.14 -12.68 27.14
CA TRP A 59 -4.19 -11.60 26.97
C TRP A 59 -2.73 -12.05 27.11
N ARG A 60 -2.48 -13.09 27.91
CA ARG A 60 -1.13 -13.61 28.15
C ARG A 60 -0.66 -14.40 26.95
N GLU A 61 -1.52 -15.27 26.42
CA GLU A 61 -1.21 -16.04 25.21
C GLU A 61 -0.93 -15.12 24.02
N ALA A 62 -1.74 -14.06 23.85
CA ALA A 62 -1.53 -13.05 22.82
C ALA A 62 -0.15 -12.37 22.96
N ASN A 63 0.23 -12.00 24.18
CA ASN A 63 1.53 -11.38 24.45
C ASN A 63 2.71 -12.35 24.23
N ASP A 64 2.54 -13.62 24.60
CA ASP A 64 3.55 -14.64 24.35
C ASP A 64 3.77 -14.86 22.85
N GLN A 65 2.70 -14.82 22.04
CA GLN A 65 2.79 -14.90 20.59
C GLN A 65 3.57 -13.70 20.02
N VAL A 66 3.29 -12.48 20.48
CA VAL A 66 4.06 -11.28 20.11
C VAL A 66 5.53 -11.47 20.44
N GLY A 67 5.85 -12.03 21.62
CA GLY A 67 7.22 -12.36 22.01
C GLY A 67 7.90 -13.36 21.05
N ARG A 68 7.18 -14.42 20.64
CA ARG A 68 7.71 -15.44 19.71
C ARG A 68 8.04 -14.89 18.32
N ILE A 69 7.28 -13.93 17.81
CA ILE A 69 7.51 -13.33 16.48
C ILE A 69 8.55 -12.19 16.49
N GLY A 70 9.26 -12.00 17.61
CA GLY A 70 10.31 -11.00 17.77
C GLY A 70 9.87 -9.76 18.58
N GLY A 71 8.57 -9.58 18.77
CA GLY A 71 7.99 -8.50 19.55
C GLY A 71 8.39 -7.10 19.08
N TRP A 72 8.39 -6.15 20.01
CA TRP A 72 8.73 -4.75 19.74
C TRP A 72 10.20 -4.51 19.34
N ARG A 73 11.08 -5.50 19.53
CA ARG A 73 12.51 -5.38 19.19
C ARG A 73 12.73 -5.28 17.67
N THR A 74 11.87 -5.92 16.87
CA THR A 74 11.89 -5.80 15.40
C THR A 74 11.76 -4.35 14.97
N TYR A 75 10.76 -3.63 15.49
CA TYR A 75 10.55 -2.21 15.22
C TYR A 75 11.65 -1.32 15.81
N SER A 76 12.24 -1.71 16.94
CA SER A 76 13.31 -0.93 17.55
C SER A 76 14.52 -0.85 16.64
N MET A 77 14.86 -1.94 15.92
CA MET A 77 16.01 -1.99 15.01
C MET A 77 15.82 -1.16 13.74
N GLU A 78 14.58 -0.89 13.32
CA GLU A 78 14.29 -0.08 12.12
C GLU A 78 14.82 1.37 12.27
N GLY A 79 14.86 1.91 13.50
CA GLY A 79 15.47 3.22 13.78
C GLY A 79 17.00 3.21 13.88
N TRP A 80 17.63 2.03 14.03
CA TRP A 80 19.08 1.85 14.14
C TRP A 80 19.72 1.32 12.86
N ALA A 81 18.96 1.19 11.76
CA ALA A 81 19.50 0.91 10.44
C ALA A 81 20.25 2.14 9.90
N GLN A 82 21.34 2.51 10.59
CA GLN A 82 22.33 3.44 10.10
C GLN A 82 23.06 2.74 8.94
N PRO A 83 23.26 3.40 7.78
CA PRO A 83 24.15 2.87 6.77
C PRO A 83 25.49 2.58 7.45
N ALA A 84 26.07 1.39 7.22
CA ALA A 84 27.37 1.05 7.75
C ALA A 84 28.43 1.98 7.14
N GLU A 85 28.56 3.19 7.71
CA GLU A 85 29.71 4.04 7.49
C GLU A 85 30.87 3.42 8.26
N SER A 86 31.78 2.86 7.47
CA SER A 86 33.13 2.42 7.80
C SER A 86 33.63 2.84 9.19
N SER A 87 33.65 1.86 10.10
CA SER A 87 34.55 1.71 11.25
C SER A 87 35.48 2.89 11.57
N ALA A 88 35.20 3.59 12.67
CA ALA A 88 36.20 4.36 13.40
C ALA A 88 36.35 3.79 14.82
N GLU A 89 37.60 3.58 15.23
CA GLU A 89 38.09 2.85 16.41
C GLU A 89 37.46 3.26 17.77
N PRO A 90 37.48 2.36 18.77
CA PRO A 90 36.94 2.66 20.09
C PRO A 90 37.90 3.56 20.87
N ALA A 91 37.45 4.78 21.20
CA ALA A 91 38.14 5.63 22.16
C ALA A 91 37.89 5.11 23.59
N THR A 92 38.97 4.72 24.27
CA THR A 92 38.97 4.29 25.67
C THR A 92 38.67 5.48 26.58
N GLY A 93 37.68 5.41 27.47
CA GLY A 93 37.43 6.52 28.38
C GLY A 93 36.39 6.28 29.48
N GLY A 94 36.89 5.92 30.67
CA GLY A 94 36.36 6.41 31.96
C GLY A 94 35.13 5.71 32.55
N GLY A 95 35.37 4.84 33.52
CA GLY A 95 34.32 4.30 34.40
C GLY A 95 33.68 5.40 35.25
N HIS A 96 32.38 5.26 35.47
CA HIS A 96 31.65 6.00 36.49
C HIS A 96 30.86 5.00 37.33
N ASP A 97 31.30 4.84 38.57
CA ASP A 97 30.61 4.13 39.63
C ASP A 97 29.39 4.95 40.08
N HIS A 98 28.26 4.29 40.25
CA HIS A 98 27.07 4.85 40.87
C HIS A 98 26.76 4.04 42.13
N HIS A 99 26.89 4.70 43.29
CA HIS A 99 26.30 4.28 44.56
C HIS A 99 24.86 4.77 44.64
#